data_AF-A0A953IL59-F1
#
_entry.id   AF-A0A953IL59-F1
#
_cell.length_a   1.000
_cell.length_b   1.000
_cell.length_c   1.000
_cell.angle_alpha   90.00
_cell.angle_beta   90.00
_cell.angle_gamma   90.00
#
_symmetry.space_group_name_H-M   'P 1'
#
loop_
_entity.id
_entity.type
_entity.pdbx_description
1 polymer ?
#
loop_
_entity_poly.entity_id
_entity_poly.type
_entity_poly.pdbx_seq_one_letter_code
_entity_poly.pdbx_strand_id
1 'polypeptide(L)'
;MTLKHLFENNRAWAERMVAQEPAFFDKLAHLQNPEYLWIGCSDSRVPANQITGLQPGEVFVHRNVANVVVHTDLNCLSVMQFAVDVLKVKHIIVCGHYGCGGVRAALTGERLGLIDNWLRHIQDVRDKHAALLAPLAGERGQQGGMLVAHVL
;
A
#
# COMPACT_ATOMS: atom_id res chain seq x y z
N MET A 1 9.47 -1.33 28.10
CA MET A 1 8.08 -1.62 27.65
C MET A 1 8.08 -2.94 26.92
N THR A 2 7.35 -3.95 27.40
CA THR A 2 7.27 -5.26 26.74
C THR A 2 6.12 -5.28 25.73
N LEU A 3 6.27 -6.00 24.62
CA LEU A 3 5.26 -6.12 23.55
C LEU A 3 4.08 -7.03 23.94
N LYS A 4 3.89 -7.32 25.23
CA LYS A 4 2.93 -8.31 25.76
C LYS A 4 1.49 -8.05 25.30
N HIS A 5 1.09 -6.77 25.31
CA HIS A 5 -0.24 -6.34 24.88
C HIS A 5 -0.57 -6.72 23.41
N LEU A 6 0.43 -6.79 22.51
CA LEU A 6 0.20 -7.21 21.12
C LEU A 6 -0.15 -8.69 21.03
N PHE A 7 0.49 -9.54 21.83
CA PHE A 7 0.16 -10.97 21.90
C PHE A 7 -1.21 -11.21 22.52
N GLU A 8 -1.56 -10.45 23.55
CA GLU A 8 -2.89 -10.48 24.19
C GLU A 8 -3.98 -10.05 23.18
N ASN A 9 -3.74 -8.96 22.43
CA ASN A 9 -4.64 -8.49 21.38
C ASN A 9 -4.81 -9.52 20.26
N ASN A 10 -3.72 -10.16 19.82
CA ASN A 10 -3.76 -11.20 18.80
C ASN A 10 -4.57 -12.42 19.27
N ARG A 11 -4.35 -12.88 20.51
CA ARG A 11 -5.10 -14.00 21.09
C ARG A 11 -6.59 -13.69 21.16
N ALA A 12 -6.94 -12.53 21.71
CA ALA A 12 -8.33 -12.11 21.81
C ALA A 12 -8.98 -11.94 20.43
N TRP A 13 -8.23 -11.47 19.42
CA TRP A 13 -8.71 -11.41 18.04
C TRP A 13 -8.99 -12.80 17.47
N ALA A 14 -8.05 -13.74 17.61
CA ALA A 14 -8.21 -15.11 17.11
C ALA A 14 -9.42 -15.82 17.76
N GLU A 15 -9.59 -15.67 19.08
CA GLU A 15 -10.74 -16.21 19.81
C GLU A 15 -12.07 -15.63 19.30
N ARG A 16 -12.12 -14.31 19.02
CA ARG A 16 -13.32 -13.67 18.43
C ARG A 16 -13.62 -14.19 17.04
N MET A 17 -12.60 -14.41 16.19
CA MET A 17 -12.81 -14.93 14.83
C MET A 17 -13.38 -16.35 14.87
N VAL A 18 -12.84 -17.23 15.71
CA VAL A 18 -13.35 -18.62 15.87
C VAL A 18 -14.76 -18.62 16.47
N ALA A 19 -15.05 -17.72 17.43
CA ALA A 19 -16.38 -17.61 18.01
C ALA A 19 -17.44 -17.14 16.99
N GLN A 20 -17.06 -16.27 16.06
CA GLN A 20 -17.94 -15.80 14.97
C GLN A 20 -18.06 -16.84 13.86
N GLU A 21 -16.96 -17.50 13.50
CA GLU A 21 -16.88 -18.50 12.45
C GLU A 21 -15.90 -19.62 12.85
N PRO A 22 -16.39 -20.77 13.34
CA PRO A 22 -15.52 -21.85 13.84
C PRO A 22 -14.53 -22.38 12.81
N ALA A 23 -14.88 -22.33 11.52
CA ALA A 23 -14.03 -22.77 10.41
C ALA A 23 -13.15 -21.65 9.82
N PHE A 24 -13.05 -20.49 10.48
CA PHE A 24 -12.37 -19.30 9.94
C PHE A 24 -10.93 -19.58 9.52
N PHE A 25 -10.12 -20.17 10.41
CA PHE A 25 -8.70 -20.43 10.12
C PHE A 25 -8.49 -21.55 9.10
N ASP A 26 -9.37 -22.56 9.08
CA ASP A 26 -9.33 -23.63 8.08
C ASP A 26 -9.62 -23.05 6.68
N LYS A 27 -10.66 -22.22 6.56
CA LYS A 27 -10.96 -21.50 5.31
C LYS A 27 -9.81 -20.59 4.90
N LEU A 28 -9.24 -19.83 5.83
CA LEU A 28 -8.12 -18.94 5.57
C LEU A 28 -6.88 -19.69 5.09
N ALA A 29 -6.58 -20.84 5.68
CA ALA A 29 -5.43 -21.66 5.28
C ALA A 29 -5.58 -22.20 3.84
N HIS A 30 -6.81 -22.38 3.36
CA HIS A 30 -7.11 -22.81 2.00
C HIS A 30 -7.28 -21.63 1.02
N LEU A 31 -7.43 -20.40 1.50
CA LEU A 31 -7.51 -19.18 0.69
C LEU A 31 -6.12 -18.61 0.39
N GLN A 32 -5.44 -19.16 -0.61
CA GLN A 32 -4.15 -18.65 -1.12
C GLN A 32 -4.15 -18.41 -2.64
N ASN A 33 -5.28 -17.98 -3.20
CA ASN A 33 -5.37 -17.65 -4.62
C ASN A 33 -5.89 -16.22 -4.81
N PRO A 34 -5.09 -15.19 -4.44
CA PRO A 34 -5.50 -13.81 -4.59
C PRO A 34 -5.68 -13.46 -6.07
N GLU A 35 -6.75 -12.74 -6.40
CA GLU A 35 -6.96 -12.26 -7.78
C GLU A 35 -6.29 -10.91 -8.04
N TYR A 36 -5.84 -10.23 -6.98
CA TYR A 36 -5.32 -8.86 -7.03
C TYR A 36 -3.94 -8.77 -6.39
N LEU A 37 -3.02 -8.06 -7.05
CA LEU A 37 -1.84 -7.48 -6.41
C LEU A 37 -2.13 -6.01 -6.10
N TRP A 38 -1.97 -5.61 -4.83
CA TRP A 38 -2.10 -4.23 -4.37
C TRP A 38 -0.74 -3.64 -4.00
N ILE A 39 -0.28 -2.62 -4.73
CA ILE A 39 0.90 -1.83 -4.43
C ILE A 39 0.44 -0.51 -3.80
N GLY A 40 0.61 -0.37 -2.48
CA GLY A 40 0.11 0.76 -1.71
C GLY A 40 1.16 1.50 -0.90
N CYS A 41 0.76 2.60 -0.27
CA CYS A 41 1.65 3.36 0.60
C CYS A 41 1.80 2.69 1.98
N SER A 42 2.97 2.83 2.60
CA SER A 42 3.22 2.43 4.00
C SER A 42 2.41 3.23 5.04
N ASP A 43 1.67 4.27 4.65
CA ASP A 43 0.79 5.04 5.54
C ASP A 43 -0.25 4.13 6.23
N SER A 44 -0.24 4.12 7.56
CA SER A 44 -1.04 3.19 8.37
C SER A 44 -2.56 3.35 8.20
N ARG A 45 -3.02 4.47 7.65
CA ARG A 45 -4.44 4.76 7.43
C ARG A 45 -5.04 4.04 6.23
N VAL A 46 -4.23 3.32 5.44
CA VAL A 46 -4.65 2.74 4.16
C VAL A 46 -4.48 1.20 4.11
N PRO A 47 -5.19 0.41 4.95
CA PRO A 47 -5.16 -1.04 4.87
C PRO A 47 -6.03 -1.57 3.70
N ALA A 48 -5.40 -2.22 2.72
CA ALA A 48 -6.05 -2.68 1.47
C ALA A 48 -7.36 -3.44 1.73
N ASN A 49 -7.32 -4.51 2.52
CA ASN A 49 -8.47 -5.39 2.79
C ASN A 49 -9.68 -4.64 3.35
N GLN A 50 -9.47 -3.68 4.26
CA GLN A 50 -10.58 -2.94 4.88
C GLN A 50 -11.24 -1.97 3.90
N ILE A 51 -10.47 -1.43 2.96
CA ILE A 51 -10.97 -0.43 2.01
C ILE A 51 -11.67 -1.09 0.83
N THR A 52 -11.19 -2.24 0.39
CA THR A 52 -11.79 -2.99 -0.72
C THR A 52 -12.89 -3.96 -0.26
N GLY A 53 -13.04 -4.18 1.05
CA GLY A 53 -13.99 -5.17 1.59
C GLY A 53 -13.57 -6.62 1.34
N LEU A 54 -12.32 -6.85 0.89
CA LEU A 54 -11.76 -8.16 0.61
C LEU A 54 -11.36 -8.87 1.91
N GLN A 55 -11.61 -10.17 1.96
CA GLN A 55 -11.17 -11.04 3.03
C GLN A 55 -9.65 -11.24 2.99
N PRO A 56 -9.03 -11.57 4.14
CA PRO A 56 -7.65 -12.03 4.16
C PRO A 56 -7.45 -13.20 3.18
N GLY A 57 -6.40 -13.12 2.34
CA GLY A 57 -6.11 -14.13 1.30
C GLY A 57 -6.61 -13.77 -0.10
N GLU A 58 -7.53 -12.79 -0.24
CA GLU A 58 -8.07 -12.39 -1.55
C GLU A 58 -7.23 -11.32 -2.28
N VAL A 59 -6.31 -10.66 -1.56
CA VAL A 59 -5.40 -9.66 -2.11
C VAL A 59 -3.96 -9.89 -1.64
N PHE A 60 -3.03 -9.88 -2.58
CA PHE A 60 -1.60 -9.91 -2.32
C PHE A 60 -1.07 -8.48 -2.22
N VAL A 61 -0.33 -8.14 -1.17
CA VAL A 61 -0.08 -6.74 -0.81
C VAL A 61 1.41 -6.42 -0.77
N HIS A 62 1.82 -5.40 -1.52
CA HIS A 62 3.11 -4.71 -1.39
C HIS A 62 2.91 -3.31 -0.83
N ARG A 63 3.81 -2.86 0.05
CA ARG A 63 3.76 -1.50 0.59
C ARG A 63 5.14 -0.88 0.71
N ASN A 64 5.29 0.32 0.18
CA ASN A 64 6.46 1.17 0.40
C ASN A 64 6.05 2.64 0.56
N VAL A 65 7.00 3.53 0.87
CA VAL A 65 6.70 4.95 1.04
C VAL A 65 6.22 5.51 -0.30
N ALA A 66 5.00 6.06 -0.31
CA ALA A 66 4.37 6.67 -1.48
C ALA A 66 4.18 5.73 -2.70
N ASN A 67 4.01 4.42 -2.47
CA ASN A 67 3.58 3.43 -3.48
C ASN A 67 4.37 3.51 -4.81
N VAL A 68 5.68 3.74 -4.70
CA VAL A 68 6.57 3.94 -5.85
C VAL A 68 6.98 2.57 -6.41
N VAL A 69 6.92 2.43 -7.72
CA VAL A 69 7.44 1.26 -8.44
C VAL A 69 8.68 1.71 -9.22
N VAL A 70 9.86 1.29 -8.76
CA VAL A 70 11.13 1.64 -9.40
C VAL A 70 11.57 0.48 -10.29
N HIS A 71 12.04 0.79 -11.51
CA HIS A 71 12.46 -0.21 -12.51
C HIS A 71 13.55 -1.18 -12.04
N THR A 72 14.26 -0.84 -10.97
CA THR A 72 15.36 -1.63 -10.41
C THR A 72 15.15 -1.99 -8.92
N ASP A 73 13.98 -1.72 -8.35
CA ASP A 73 13.67 -2.13 -6.98
C ASP A 73 13.32 -3.62 -6.93
N LEU A 74 14.31 -4.46 -6.64
CA LEU A 74 14.13 -5.90 -6.50
C LEU A 74 13.09 -6.28 -5.44
N ASN A 75 12.81 -5.41 -4.46
CA ASN A 75 11.74 -5.67 -3.49
C ASN A 75 10.38 -5.67 -4.20
N CYS A 76 10.00 -4.58 -4.85
CA CYS A 76 8.73 -4.51 -5.58
C CYS A 76 8.67 -5.49 -6.76
N LEU A 77 9.77 -5.64 -7.50
CA LEU A 77 9.82 -6.51 -8.68
C LEU A 77 9.69 -8.00 -8.32
N SER A 78 10.30 -8.46 -7.22
CA SER A 78 10.14 -9.85 -6.78
C SER A 78 8.70 -10.14 -6.33
N VAL A 79 8.06 -9.20 -5.64
CA VAL A 79 6.64 -9.31 -5.26
C VAL A 79 5.74 -9.38 -6.50
N MET A 80 6.01 -8.52 -7.49
CA MET A 80 5.25 -8.48 -8.75
C MET A 80 5.43 -9.77 -9.56
N GLN A 81 6.68 -10.25 -9.70
CA GLN A 81 6.98 -11.50 -10.39
C GLN A 81 6.28 -12.69 -9.71
N PHE A 82 6.35 -12.78 -8.39
CA PHE A 82 5.66 -13.85 -7.66
C PHE A 82 4.13 -13.77 -7.85
N ALA A 83 3.55 -12.58 -7.77
CA ALA A 83 2.12 -12.39 -7.98
C ALA A 83 1.66 -12.84 -9.37
N VAL A 84 2.39 -12.48 -10.42
CA VAL A 84 2.03 -12.79 -11.82
C VAL A 84 2.37 -14.24 -12.17
N ASP A 85 3.58 -14.69 -11.89
CA ASP A 85 4.08 -15.97 -12.39
C ASP A 85 3.70 -17.15 -11.50
N VAL A 86 3.57 -16.93 -10.19
CA VAL A 86 3.26 -18.00 -9.23
C VAL A 86 1.80 -17.97 -8.82
N LEU A 87 1.32 -16.82 -8.33
CA LEU A 87 -0.06 -16.69 -7.84
C LEU A 87 -1.10 -16.48 -8.95
N LYS A 88 -0.67 -16.13 -10.17
CA LYS A 88 -1.56 -15.89 -11.32
C LYS A 88 -2.64 -14.84 -11.03
N VAL A 89 -2.26 -13.76 -10.33
CA VAL A 89 -3.17 -12.63 -10.10
C VAL A 89 -3.70 -12.10 -11.43
N LYS A 90 -4.96 -11.66 -11.44
CA LYS A 90 -5.64 -11.15 -12.64
C LYS A 90 -5.42 -9.66 -12.84
N HIS A 91 -5.17 -8.93 -11.76
CA HIS A 91 -5.10 -7.47 -11.75
C HIS A 91 -3.97 -6.97 -10.87
N ILE A 92 -3.26 -5.93 -11.33
CA ILE A 92 -2.28 -5.21 -10.50
C ILE A 92 -2.81 -3.80 -10.26
N ILE A 93 -2.88 -3.39 -8.99
CA ILE A 93 -3.42 -2.10 -8.57
C ILE A 93 -2.30 -1.31 -7.91
N VAL A 94 -1.92 -0.17 -8.50
CA VAL A 94 -1.07 0.83 -7.83
C VAL A 94 -1.98 1.86 -7.20
N CYS A 95 -2.11 1.86 -5.87
CA CYS A 95 -3.03 2.73 -5.14
C CYS A 95 -2.32 3.84 -4.36
N GLY A 96 -2.50 5.08 -4.80
CA GLY A 96 -2.19 6.29 -4.05
C GLY A 96 -3.24 6.65 -3.00
N HIS A 97 -2.93 7.63 -2.17
CA HIS A 97 -3.89 8.21 -1.21
C HIS A 97 -3.65 9.70 -1.01
N TYR A 98 -4.71 10.48 -0.74
CA TYR A 98 -4.55 11.90 -0.46
C TYR A 98 -3.81 12.14 0.86
N GLY A 99 -3.12 13.28 0.93
CA GLY A 99 -2.34 13.67 2.10
C GLY A 99 -1.17 12.72 2.40
N CYS A 100 -0.63 12.04 1.39
CA CYS A 100 0.55 11.18 1.54
C CYS A 100 1.76 11.98 2.05
N GLY A 101 2.29 11.56 3.20
CA GLY A 101 3.45 12.21 3.82
C GLY A 101 4.70 12.19 2.95
N GLY A 102 4.96 11.07 2.25
CA GLY A 102 6.09 10.93 1.33
C GLY A 102 5.98 11.84 0.11
N VAL A 103 4.79 11.90 -0.52
CA VAL A 103 4.54 12.83 -1.63
C VAL A 103 4.70 14.27 -1.17
N ARG A 104 4.11 14.63 -0.02
CA ARG A 104 4.23 15.99 0.53
C ARG A 104 5.69 16.37 0.77
N ALA A 105 6.48 15.50 1.41
CA ALA A 105 7.90 15.75 1.65
C ALA A 105 8.69 15.94 0.35
N ALA A 106 8.39 15.14 -0.68
CA ALA A 106 9.00 15.28 -2.01
C ALA A 106 8.66 16.62 -2.68
N LEU A 107 7.43 17.12 -2.50
CA LEU A 107 6.96 18.39 -3.07
C LEU A 107 7.50 19.61 -2.32
N THR A 108 7.63 19.54 -0.98
CA THR A 108 8.12 20.66 -0.15
C THR A 108 9.64 20.75 -0.10
N GLY A 109 10.36 19.75 -0.60
CA GLY A 109 11.83 19.74 -0.59
C GLY A 109 12.43 19.64 0.82
N GLU A 110 11.69 19.04 1.76
CA GLU A 110 12.18 18.80 3.12
C GLU A 110 13.36 17.83 3.07
N ARG A 111 14.44 18.11 3.83
CA ARG A 111 15.61 17.23 3.91
C ARG A 111 15.43 16.23 5.04
N LEU A 112 15.13 14.98 4.70
CA LEU A 112 14.82 13.90 5.63
C LEU A 112 15.93 12.83 5.67
N GLY A 113 17.00 12.99 4.90
CA GLY A 113 18.19 12.13 4.94
C GLY A 113 18.09 10.97 3.96
N LEU A 114 18.25 9.73 4.41
CA LEU A 114 18.34 8.56 3.51
C LEU A 114 17.12 8.44 2.59
N ILE A 115 15.93 8.76 3.10
CA ILE A 115 14.66 8.68 2.37
C ILE A 115 14.60 9.68 1.20
N ASP A 116 15.39 10.75 1.19
CA ASP A 116 15.41 11.73 0.11
C ASP A 116 15.81 11.08 -1.23
N ASN A 117 16.66 10.04 -1.18
CA ASN A 117 17.04 9.26 -2.37
C ASN A 117 15.84 8.51 -2.95
N TRP A 118 14.97 7.97 -2.09
CA TRP A 118 13.74 7.31 -2.52
C TRP A 118 12.71 8.32 -3.05
N LEU A 119 12.56 9.45 -2.36
CA LEU A 119 11.63 10.51 -2.74
C LEU A 119 12.03 11.23 -4.04
N ARG A 120 13.29 11.10 -4.48
CA ARG A 120 13.72 11.59 -5.79
C ARG A 120 12.90 11.02 -6.94
N HIS A 121 12.45 9.77 -6.85
CA HIS A 121 11.55 9.19 -7.86
C HIS A 121 10.22 9.95 -8.00
N ILE A 122 9.71 10.53 -6.91
CA ILE A 122 8.50 11.37 -6.94
C ILE A 122 8.83 12.76 -7.49
N GLN A 123 10.01 13.29 -7.16
CA GLN A 123 10.49 14.56 -7.71
C GLN A 123 10.68 14.47 -9.24
N ASP A 124 11.18 13.34 -9.75
CA ASP A 124 11.30 13.09 -11.19
C ASP A 124 9.92 13.14 -11.88
N VAL A 125 8.89 12.56 -11.25
CA VAL A 125 7.50 12.63 -11.73
C VAL A 125 6.98 14.08 -11.69
N ARG A 126 7.21 14.80 -10.59
CA ARG A 126 6.84 16.22 -10.46
C ARG A 126 7.48 17.04 -11.58
N ASP A 127 8.77 16.87 -11.81
CA ASP A 127 9.55 17.66 -12.77
C ASP A 127 9.13 17.33 -14.20
N LYS A 128 8.91 16.05 -14.52
CA LYS A 128 8.35 15.59 -15.80
C LYS A 128 6.98 16.19 -16.10
N HIS A 129 6.14 16.36 -15.08
CA HIS A 129 4.77 16.85 -15.20
C HIS A 129 4.59 18.29 -14.69
N ALA A 130 5.66 19.08 -14.59
CA ALA A 130 5.63 20.41 -13.99
C ALA A 130 4.61 21.35 -14.65
N ALA A 131 4.46 21.29 -15.98
CA ALA A 131 3.47 22.09 -16.70
C ALA A 131 2.01 21.75 -16.32
N LEU A 132 1.72 20.47 -16.03
CA LEU A 132 0.39 20.03 -15.58
C LEU A 132 0.13 20.41 -14.12
N LEU A 133 1.19 20.47 -13.30
CA LEU A 133 1.10 20.78 -11.87
C LEU A 133 1.12 22.29 -11.60
N ALA A 134 1.66 23.12 -12.51
CA ALA A 134 1.79 24.56 -12.32
C ALA A 134 0.47 25.28 -11.99
N PRO A 135 -0.69 24.98 -12.62
CA PRO A 135 -1.97 25.60 -12.26
C PRO A 135 -2.46 25.24 -10.85
N LEU A 136 -2.00 24.11 -10.30
CA LEU A 136 -2.46 23.57 -9.01
C LEU A 136 -1.62 24.06 -7.83
N ALA A 137 -0.53 24.81 -8.07
CA ALA A 137 0.44 25.22 -7.05
C ALA A 137 -0.15 26.12 -5.93
N GLY A 138 -1.34 26.70 -6.13
CA GLY A 138 -2.05 27.51 -5.13
C GLY A 138 -3.20 26.79 -4.41
N GLU A 139 -3.62 25.62 -4.89
CA GLU A 139 -4.69 24.85 -4.26
C GLU A 139 -4.07 24.01 -3.14
N ARG A 140 -4.38 24.36 -1.89
CA ARG A 140 -4.14 23.44 -0.77
C ARG A 140 -5.00 22.21 -1.01
N GLY A 141 -4.42 21.17 -1.61
CA GLY A 141 -4.99 19.83 -1.72
C GLY A 141 -5.12 19.16 -0.35
N GLN A 142 -5.92 19.75 0.54
CA GLN A 142 -6.56 19.06 1.63
C GLN A 142 -7.94 18.68 1.13
N GLN A 143 -8.17 17.37 0.93
CA GLN A 143 -9.41 16.74 1.37
C GLN A 143 -9.27 15.22 1.32
N GLY A 144 -9.66 14.59 2.42
CA GLY A 144 -9.56 13.14 2.64
C GLY A 144 -10.30 12.35 1.56
N GLY A 145 -9.63 11.31 1.09
CA GLY A 145 -10.10 10.43 0.03
C GLY A 145 -8.94 9.60 -0.50
N MET A 146 -9.26 8.44 -1.06
CA MET A 146 -8.28 7.57 -1.68
C MET A 146 -8.41 7.78 -3.19
N LEU A 147 -7.42 8.38 -3.84
CA LEU A 147 -7.36 8.40 -5.30
C LEU A 147 -5.91 8.38 -5.76
N VAL A 148 -5.46 7.25 -6.29
CA VAL A 148 -5.32 6.95 -7.72
C VAL A 148 -5.01 5.45 -7.73
N ALA A 149 -5.97 4.62 -8.11
CA ALA A 149 -5.74 3.21 -8.43
C ALA A 149 -5.45 3.14 -9.93
N HIS A 150 -4.18 3.10 -10.33
CA HIS A 150 -3.89 2.61 -11.68
C HIS A 150 -4.05 1.10 -11.63
N VAL A 151 -5.14 0.59 -12.21
CA VAL A 151 -5.29 -0.83 -12.49
C VAL A 151 -4.51 -1.09 -13.78
N LEU A 152 -3.41 -1.83 -13.66
CA LEU A 152 -2.68 -2.44 -14.78
C LEU A 152 -3.20 -3.87 -15.00
#